data_AF-A0A1A9RHQ4-F1
#
_entry.id   AF-A0A1A9RHQ4-F1
#
_cell.length_a   1.000
_cell.length_b   1.000
_cell.length_c   1.000
_cell.angle_alpha   90.00
_cell.angle_beta   90.00
_cell.angle_gamma   90.00
#
_symmetry.space_group_name_H-M   'P 1'
#
loop_
_entity.id
_entity.type
_entity.pdbx_description
1 polymer ?
#
loop_
_entity_poly.entity_id
_entity_poly.type
_entity_poly.pdbx_seq_one_letter_code
_entity_poly.pdbx_strand_id
1 'polypeptide(L)'
;MLAAAIAALALTACGSTAKPSVTPPIKVVEKPTLPPVSAELLAEYARPAPPTSGSPAALIEHAADYGAWCSKRDVQAAGWQQWYRNGQGDKP
;
A
#
# COMPACT_ATOMS: atom_id res chain seq x y z
N MET A 1 20.68 -2.94 60.98
CA MET A 1 20.60 -4.20 60.19
C MET A 1 19.54 -4.17 59.09
N LEU A 2 18.46 -3.38 59.21
CA LEU A 2 17.40 -3.29 58.18
C LEU A 2 17.89 -2.74 56.82
N ALA A 3 18.82 -1.77 56.82
CA ALA A 3 19.33 -1.16 55.59
C ALA A 3 20.14 -2.14 54.71
N ALA A 4 20.87 -3.08 55.30
CA ALA A 4 21.66 -4.06 54.56
C ALA A 4 20.78 -5.13 53.87
N ALA A 5 19.66 -5.50 54.51
CA ALA A 5 18.71 -6.45 53.95
C ALA A 5 17.98 -5.89 52.69
N ILE A 6 17.68 -4.59 52.69
CA ILE A 6 17.04 -3.92 51.54
C ILE A 6 18.01 -3.83 50.35
N ALA A 7 19.29 -3.53 50.60
CA ALA A 7 20.31 -3.48 49.55
C ALA A 7 20.53 -4.86 48.90
N ALA A 8 20.51 -5.94 49.68
CA ALA A 8 20.63 -7.31 49.17
C ALA A 8 19.44 -7.74 48.30
N LEU A 9 18.22 -7.30 48.64
CA LEU A 9 17.00 -7.57 47.85
C LEU A 9 16.98 -6.81 46.52
N ALA A 10 17.53 -5.58 46.47
CA ALA A 10 17.63 -4.80 45.24
C ALA A 10 18.62 -5.41 44.22
N LEU A 11 19.76 -5.94 44.69
CA LEU A 11 20.77 -6.57 43.84
C LEU A 11 20.30 -7.92 43.26
N THR A 12 19.53 -8.68 44.02
CA THR A 12 19.00 -9.99 43.58
C THR A 12 17.80 -9.86 42.64
N ALA A 13 17.01 -8.78 42.74
CA ALA A 13 15.94 -8.51 41.79
C ALA A 13 16.47 -8.12 40.39
N CYS A 14 17.56 -7.35 40.31
CA CYS A 14 18.09 -6.84 39.04
C CYS A 14 18.89 -7.89 38.24
N GLY A 15 19.38 -8.96 38.89
CA GLY A 15 20.13 -10.05 38.22
C GLY A 15 19.27 -11.13 37.56
N SER A 16 17.93 -11.10 37.71
CA SER A 16 17.05 -12.18 37.23
C SER A 16 16.78 -12.17 35.72
N THR A 17 17.26 -11.16 34.99
CA THR A 17 17.10 -11.03 33.53
C THR A 17 18.31 -11.58 32.74
N ALA A 18 19.10 -12.48 33.32
CA ALA A 18 20.19 -13.17 32.62
C ALA A 18 19.72 -14.19 31.57
N LYS A 19 18.43 -14.22 31.21
CA LYS A 19 17.96 -14.96 30.04
C LYS A 19 18.12 -14.02 28.85
N PRO A 20 19.04 -14.30 27.90
CA PRO A 20 19.12 -13.52 26.67
C PRO A 20 17.72 -13.48 26.07
N SER A 21 17.26 -12.31 25.63
CA SER A 21 16.08 -12.23 24.77
C SER A 21 16.31 -13.20 23.62
N VAL A 22 15.60 -14.33 23.65
CA VAL A 22 15.62 -15.30 22.56
C VAL A 22 14.87 -14.64 21.43
N THR A 23 15.57 -13.83 20.65
CA THR A 23 15.06 -13.35 19.38
C THR A 23 14.92 -14.61 18.52
N PRO A 24 13.70 -14.99 18.11
CA PRO A 24 13.54 -16.06 17.14
C PRO A 24 14.43 -15.74 15.94
N PRO A 25 14.99 -16.76 15.25
CA PRO A 25 15.68 -16.52 14.01
C PRO A 25 14.78 -15.68 13.11
N ILE A 26 15.37 -14.68 12.44
CA ILE A 26 14.64 -13.82 11.50
C ILE A 26 13.98 -14.75 10.48
N LYS A 27 12.65 -14.78 10.47
CA LYS A 27 11.90 -15.53 9.47
C LYS A 27 12.14 -14.86 8.13
N VAL A 28 12.82 -15.57 7.23
CA VAL A 28 12.90 -15.15 5.83
C VAL A 28 11.51 -15.41 5.24
N VAL A 29 10.75 -14.34 5.04
CA VAL A 29 9.50 -14.39 4.28
C VAL A 29 9.86 -14.24 2.81
N GLU A 30 9.39 -15.18 1.99
CA GLU A 30 9.57 -15.10 0.55
C GLU A 30 8.95 -13.80 0.02
N LYS A 31 9.72 -13.03 -0.75
CA LYS A 31 9.25 -11.77 -1.32
C LYS A 31 8.15 -12.10 -2.34
N PRO A 32 6.91 -11.61 -2.15
CA PRO A 32 5.86 -11.83 -3.13
C PRO A 32 6.29 -11.28 -4.49
N THR A 33 6.30 -12.14 -5.51
CA THR A 33 6.51 -11.74 -6.90
C THR A 33 5.18 -11.26 -7.47
N LEU A 34 5.14 -10.00 -7.90
CA LEU A 34 3.93 -9.46 -8.54
C LEU A 34 3.83 -10.00 -9.97
N PRO A 35 2.62 -10.37 -10.43
CA PRO A 35 2.43 -10.75 -11.81
C PRO A 35 2.74 -9.57 -12.74
N PRO A 36 3.19 -9.82 -13.98
CA PRO A 36 3.48 -8.76 -14.93
C PRO A 36 2.26 -7.87 -15.15
N VAL A 37 2.47 -6.55 -15.22
CA VAL A 37 1.44 -5.53 -15.43
C VAL A 37 1.49 -5.08 -16.89
N SER A 38 0.34 -4.92 -17.54
CA SER A 38 0.28 -4.43 -18.92
C SER A 38 0.55 -2.93 -19.01
N ALA A 39 1.03 -2.44 -20.16
CA ALA A 39 1.34 -1.03 -20.35
C ALA A 39 0.09 -0.13 -20.24
N GLU A 40 -1.07 -0.64 -20.64
CA GLU A 40 -2.35 0.07 -20.59
C GLU A 40 -2.80 0.36 -19.15
N LEU A 41 -2.46 -0.52 -18.21
CA LEU A 41 -2.72 -0.31 -16.77
C LEU A 41 -1.86 0.78 -16.16
N LEU A 42 -0.68 1.01 -16.75
CA LEU A 42 0.28 2.02 -16.35
C LEU A 42 0.17 3.32 -17.17
N ALA A 43 -0.72 3.35 -18.16
CA ALA A 43 -0.88 4.50 -19.03
C ALA A 43 -1.37 5.72 -18.25
N GLU A 44 -0.70 6.85 -18.44
CA GLU A 44 -1.16 8.14 -17.91
C GLU A 44 -2.16 8.74 -18.90
N TYR A 45 -3.38 9.02 -18.42
CA TYR A 45 -4.40 9.71 -19.21
C TYR A 45 -4.52 11.13 -18.70
N ALA A 46 -3.99 12.09 -19.46
CA ALA A 46 -4.10 13.49 -19.12
C ALA A 46 -5.57 13.91 -19.02
N ARG A 47 -5.95 14.48 -17.88
CA ARG A 47 -7.28 15.06 -17.68
C ARG A 47 -7.44 16.26 -18.62
N PRO A 48 -8.58 16.38 -19.33
CA PRO A 48 -8.87 17.58 -20.12
C PRO A 48 -8.77 18.85 -19.26
N ALA A 49 -8.21 19.90 -19.84
CA ALA A 49 -8.14 21.21 -19.19
C ALA A 49 -9.57 21.78 -19.01
N PRO A 50 -9.78 22.67 -18.03
CA PRO A 50 -11.06 23.35 -17.89
C PRO A 50 -11.49 24.05 -19.20
N PRO A 51 -12.80 24.17 -19.46
CA PRO A 51 -13.29 24.83 -20.67
C PRO A 51 -12.80 26.28 -20.75
N THR A 52 -12.47 26.73 -21.95
CA THR A 52 -11.93 28.08 -22.21
C THR A 52 -12.94 29.19 -21.93
N SER A 53 -14.24 28.87 -21.89
CA SER A 53 -15.32 29.78 -21.55
C SER A 53 -16.51 29.02 -20.95
N GLY A 54 -17.43 29.75 -20.32
CA GLY A 54 -18.72 29.21 -19.87
C GLY A 54 -19.79 29.16 -20.97
N SER A 55 -19.44 29.36 -22.24
CA SER A 55 -20.43 29.30 -23.33
C SER A 55 -21.00 27.88 -23.48
N PRO A 56 -22.27 27.73 -23.89
CA PRO A 56 -22.87 26.40 -24.06
C PRO A 56 -22.06 25.48 -24.97
N ALA A 57 -21.51 26.00 -26.07
CA ALA A 57 -20.69 25.22 -27.00
C ALA A 57 -19.40 24.71 -26.33
N ALA A 58 -18.66 25.57 -25.63
CA ALA A 58 -17.42 25.18 -24.95
C ALA A 58 -17.68 24.16 -23.82
N LEU A 59 -18.82 24.27 -23.14
CA LEU A 59 -19.21 23.31 -22.09
C LEU A 59 -19.56 21.94 -22.68
N ILE A 60 -20.26 21.89 -23.82
CA ILE A 60 -20.64 20.63 -24.47
C ILE A 60 -19.40 19.90 -25.02
N GLU A 61 -18.48 20.63 -25.67
CA GLU A 61 -17.22 20.07 -26.17
C GLU A 61 -16.39 19.49 -25.02
N HIS A 62 -16.17 20.27 -23.95
CA HIS A 62 -15.46 19.79 -22.77
C HIS A 62 -16.16 18.58 -22.12
N ALA A 63 -17.48 18.55 -22.06
CA ALA A 63 -18.21 17.41 -21.50
C ALA A 63 -17.96 16.11 -22.27
N ALA A 64 -17.86 16.18 -23.60
CA ALA A 64 -17.53 15.02 -24.44
C ALA A 64 -16.10 14.52 -24.15
N ASP A 65 -15.12 15.43 -24.15
CA ASP A 65 -13.71 15.10 -23.87
C ASP A 65 -13.52 14.55 -22.45
N TYR A 66 -14.16 15.19 -21.47
CA TYR A 66 -14.11 14.77 -20.07
C TYR A 66 -14.76 13.40 -19.88
N GLY A 67 -15.90 13.15 -20.53
CA GLY A 67 -16.55 11.85 -20.54
C GLY A 67 -15.65 10.75 -21.11
N ALA A 68 -14.99 11.02 -22.25
CA ALA A 68 -14.04 10.08 -22.86
C ALA A 68 -12.84 9.79 -21.94
N TRP A 69 -12.34 10.80 -21.23
CA TRP A 69 -11.30 10.62 -20.22
C TRP A 69 -11.75 9.75 -19.05
N CYS A 70 -12.97 9.98 -18.51
CA CYS A 70 -13.55 9.15 -17.47
C CYS A 70 -13.66 7.68 -17.92
N SER A 71 -14.13 7.41 -19.13
CA SER A 71 -14.23 6.04 -19.65
C SER A 71 -12.88 5.33 -19.71
N LYS A 72 -11.80 6.01 -20.12
CA LYS A 72 -10.44 5.44 -20.11
C LYS A 72 -10.00 5.08 -18.68
N ARG A 73 -10.30 5.95 -17.71
CA ARG A 73 -9.98 5.72 -16.29
C ARG A 73 -10.77 4.56 -15.70
N ASP A 74 -12.04 4.43 -16.04
CA ASP A 74 -12.89 3.32 -15.57
C ASP A 74 -12.41 1.97 -16.12
N VAL A 75 -12.06 1.92 -17.42
CA VAL A 75 -11.47 0.72 -18.03
C VAL A 75 -10.14 0.35 -17.35
N GLN A 76 -9.29 1.33 -17.07
CA GLN A 76 -8.03 1.11 -16.37
C GLN A 76 -8.25 0.58 -14.94
N ALA A 77 -9.22 1.13 -14.21
CA ALA A 77 -9.57 0.67 -12.87
C ALA A 77 -10.09 -0.78 -12.88
N ALA A 78 -10.97 -1.11 -13.83
CA ALA A 78 -11.45 -2.48 -14.02
C ALA A 78 -10.31 -3.45 -14.36
N GLY A 79 -9.37 -3.02 -15.21
CA GLY A 79 -8.19 -3.79 -15.55
C GLY A 79 -7.29 -4.07 -14.34
N TRP A 80 -7.09 -3.08 -13.46
CA TRP A 80 -6.35 -3.28 -12.19
C TRP A 80 -7.04 -4.28 -11.26
N GLN A 81 -8.37 -4.22 -11.15
CA GLN A 81 -9.14 -5.19 -10.38
C GLN A 81 -8.99 -6.60 -10.96
N GLN A 82 -9.04 -6.75 -12.29
CA GLN A 82 -8.86 -8.03 -12.96
C GLN A 82 -7.44 -8.57 -12.74
N TRP A 83 -6.41 -7.75 -12.94
CA TRP A 83 -5.02 -8.11 -12.70
C TRP A 83 -4.82 -8.62 -11.27
N TYR A 84 -5.39 -7.94 -10.28
CA TYR A 84 -5.31 -8.37 -8.89
C TYR A 84 -6.00 -9.72 -8.64
N ARG A 85 -7.19 -9.92 -9.20
CA ARG A 85 -7.93 -11.20 -9.07
C ARG A 85 -7.17 -12.36 -9.72
N ASN A 86 -6.58 -12.14 -10.88
CA ASN A 86 -5.76 -13.14 -11.56
C ASN A 86 -4.51 -13.48 -10.72
N GLY A 87 -3.86 -12.48 -10.11
CA GLY A 87 -2.72 -12.69 -9.22
C GLY A 87 -3.05 -13.41 -7.90
N GLN A 88 -4.32 -13.46 -7.47
CA GLN A 88 -4.75 -14.27 -6.33
C GLN A 88 -5.00 -15.74 -6.69
N GLY A 89 -5.26 -16.07 -7.95
CA GLY A 89 -5.54 -17.43 -8.42
C GLY A 89 -4.32 -18.36 -8.40
N ASP A 90 -3.10 -17.79 -8.37
CA ASP A 90 -1.82 -18.51 -8.31
C ASP A 90 -1.30 -18.70 -6.87
N LYS A 91 -2.17 -18.57 -5.86
CA LYS A 91 -1.80 -18.88 -4.48
C LYS A 91 -1.72 -20.42 -4.33
N PRO A 92 -0.59 -21.02 -3.89
CA PRO A 92 -0.53 -22.45 -3.60
C PRO A 92 -1.48 -22.85 -2.47
#